data_AF-A0A1H7PBC9-F1
#
_entry.id   AF-A0A1H7PBC9-F1
#
_cell.length_a   1.000
_cell.length_b   1.000
_cell.length_c   1.000
_cell.angle_alpha   90.00
_cell.angle_beta   90.00
_cell.angle_gamma   90.00
#
_symmetry.space_group_name_H-M   'P 1'
#
loop_
_entity.id
_entity.type
_entity.pdbx_description
1 polymer ?
#
loop_
_entity_poly.entity_id
_entity_poly.type
_entity_poly.pdbx_seq_one_letter_code
_entity_poly.pdbx_strand_id
1 'polypeptide(L)'
;MSLLFAAILLAASDAVLLTHHEQFDHAGARVEVTYRGQMRAELRQVGSVSAPGRPQTLRCRWQARVTVDRHARHRGGVVTRRIEAPAGLSGTRPGWCAGQTKAIQAEMAAATGERMRAHLVEVAARDRAALIAELGQMQG
;
A
#
# COMPACT_ATOMS: atom_id res chain seq x y z
N MET A 1 18.65 -28.81 -31.61
CA MET A 1 18.78 -27.78 -30.56
C MET A 1 17.40 -27.19 -30.30
N SER A 2 16.69 -27.69 -29.30
CA SER A 2 15.37 -27.19 -28.91
C SER A 2 15.55 -26.02 -27.95
N LEU A 3 15.11 -24.83 -28.36
CA LEU A 3 15.09 -23.63 -27.52
C LEU A 3 13.85 -23.70 -26.62
N LEU A 4 14.08 -23.92 -25.32
CA LEU A 4 13.06 -23.77 -24.28
C LEU A 4 12.83 -22.28 -24.04
N PHE A 5 11.66 -21.78 -24.44
CA PHE A 5 11.19 -20.45 -24.04
C PHE A 5 10.78 -20.49 -22.57
N ALA A 6 11.59 -19.89 -21.70
CA ALA A 6 11.21 -19.60 -20.32
C ALA A 6 10.18 -18.46 -20.33
N ALA A 7 8.90 -18.80 -20.19
CA ALA A 7 7.85 -17.81 -19.98
C ALA A 7 7.97 -17.26 -18.55
N ILE A 8 8.41 -16.01 -18.41
CA ILE A 8 8.33 -15.28 -17.14
C ILE A 8 6.87 -14.88 -16.95
N LEU A 9 6.15 -15.60 -16.09
CA LEU A 9 4.85 -15.17 -15.58
C LEU A 9 5.10 -14.01 -14.60
N LEU A 10 4.96 -12.77 -15.06
CA LEU A 10 4.73 -11.66 -14.14
C LEU A 10 3.37 -11.88 -13.51
N ALA A 11 3.35 -12.35 -12.26
CA ALA A 11 2.15 -12.29 -11.44
C ALA A 11 1.79 -10.80 -11.30
N ALA A 12 0.74 -10.36 -12.00
CA ALA A 12 0.10 -9.08 -11.73
C ALA A 12 -0.32 -9.10 -10.26
N SER A 13 0.36 -8.32 -9.44
CA SER A 13 -0.10 -8.07 -8.07
C SER A 13 -1.37 -7.25 -8.19
N ASP A 14 -2.52 -7.87 -7.92
CA ASP A 14 -3.82 -7.20 -7.79
C ASP A 14 -3.79 -6.26 -6.57
N ALA A 15 -3.12 -5.13 -6.72
CA ALA A 15 -3.09 -4.08 -5.71
C ALA A 15 -4.50 -3.50 -5.61
N VAL A 16 -5.06 -3.46 -4.40
CA VAL A 16 -6.29 -2.71 -4.15
C VAL A 16 -5.95 -1.23 -4.32
N LEU A 17 -6.48 -0.64 -5.39
CA LEU A 17 -6.33 0.78 -5.70
C LEU A 17 -7.48 1.55 -5.06
N LEU A 18 -7.15 2.55 -4.26
CA LEU A 18 -8.12 3.42 -3.64
C LEU A 18 -7.74 4.88 -3.87
N THR A 19 -8.71 5.71 -4.20
CA THR A 19 -8.47 7.13 -4.51
C THR A 19 -9.26 8.02 -3.56
N HIS A 20 -8.60 9.04 -3.01
CA HIS A 20 -9.21 10.10 -2.21
C HIS A 20 -8.89 11.46 -2.84
N HIS A 21 -9.91 12.30 -2.98
CA HIS A 21 -9.77 13.65 -3.53
C HIS A 21 -10.13 14.67 -2.46
N GLU A 22 -9.32 15.72 -2.36
CA GLU A 22 -9.61 16.89 -1.54
C GLU A 22 -9.32 18.17 -2.32
N GLN A 23 -9.96 19.25 -1.87
CA GLN A 23 -9.73 20.59 -2.40
C GLN A 23 -9.66 21.58 -1.26
N PHE A 24 -8.76 22.55 -1.37
CA PHE A 24 -8.68 23.66 -0.44
C PHE A 24 -8.06 24.88 -1.13
N ASP A 25 -8.26 26.05 -0.56
CA ASP A 25 -7.62 27.27 -1.05
C ASP A 25 -6.30 27.52 -0.30
N HIS A 26 -5.27 27.95 -1.03
CA HIS A 26 -3.97 28.31 -0.51
C HIS A 26 -3.41 29.49 -1.32
N ALA A 27 -2.95 30.54 -0.63
CA ALA A 27 -2.42 31.77 -1.25
C ALA A 27 -3.31 32.36 -2.35
N GLY A 28 -4.64 32.33 -2.15
CA GLY A 28 -5.61 32.88 -3.11
C GLY A 28 -5.87 32.02 -4.34
N ALA A 29 -5.38 30.78 -4.38
CA ALA A 29 -5.63 29.83 -5.46
C ALA A 29 -6.17 28.49 -4.94
N ARG A 30 -7.02 27.86 -5.75
CA ARG A 30 -7.53 26.51 -5.51
C ARG A 30 -6.42 25.48 -5.68
N VAL A 31 -6.28 24.59 -4.71
CA VAL A 31 -5.45 23.39 -4.77
C VAL A 31 -6.35 22.18 -4.93
N GLU A 32 -6.06 21.35 -5.92
CA GLU A 32 -6.71 20.05 -6.13
C GLU A 32 -5.74 18.95 -5.76
N VAL A 33 -6.10 18.09 -4.81
CA VAL A 33 -5.24 17.00 -4.37
C VAL A 33 -5.88 15.66 -4.63
N THR A 34 -5.10 14.73 -5.15
CA THR A 34 -5.48 13.33 -5.35
C THR A 34 -4.49 12.44 -4.63
N TYR A 35 -4.97 11.63 -3.69
CA TYR A 35 -4.21 10.58 -3.02
C TYR A 35 -4.61 9.23 -3.63
N ARG A 36 -3.63 8.47 -4.10
CA ARG A 36 -3.82 7.11 -4.62
C ARG A 36 -3.12 6.12 -3.72
N GLY A 37 -3.89 5.30 -3.01
CA GLY A 37 -3.39 4.23 -2.15
C GLY A 37 -3.20 2.93 -2.89
N GLN A 38 -2.09 2.25 -2.61
CA GLN A 38 -1.80 0.87 -2.99
C GLN A 38 -1.49 0.07 -1.72
N MET A 39 -2.27 -0.97 -1.46
CA MET A 39 -2.00 -1.86 -0.33
C MET A 39 -1.15 -3.07 -0.75
N ARG A 40 -0.18 -3.46 0.08
CA ARG A 40 0.62 -4.68 -0.10
C ARG A 40 0.84 -5.40 1.22
N ALA A 41 1.05 -6.71 1.17
CA ALA A 41 1.43 -7.51 2.33
C ALA A 41 2.94 -7.61 2.42
N GLU A 42 3.51 -7.25 3.56
CA GLU A 42 4.86 -7.66 3.95
C GLU A 42 4.77 -9.01 4.66
N LEU A 43 5.48 -10.00 4.13
CA LEU A 43 5.46 -11.38 4.62
C LEU A 43 6.73 -11.69 5.39
N ARG A 44 6.60 -12.43 6.50
CA ARG A 44 7.73 -12.91 7.30
C ARG A 44 7.56 -14.38 7.64
N GLN A 45 8.44 -15.22 7.09
CA GLN A 45 8.54 -16.62 7.47
C GLN A 45 9.10 -16.75 8.89
N VAL A 46 8.42 -17.47 9.76
CA VAL A 46 8.89 -17.83 11.10
C VAL A 46 8.66 -19.32 11.38
N GLY A 47 9.36 -19.87 12.37
CA GLY A 47 9.32 -21.28 12.72
C GLY A 47 10.37 -22.12 11.98
N SER A 48 10.36 -23.43 12.22
CA SER A 48 11.33 -24.39 11.68
C SER A 48 10.64 -25.48 10.86
N VAL A 49 11.38 -25.96 9.86
CA VAL A 49 11.05 -27.20 9.13
C VAL A 49 11.40 -28.37 10.04
N SER A 50 10.48 -29.33 10.20
CA SER A 50 10.69 -30.55 10.97
C SER A 50 10.80 -31.77 10.06
N ALA A 51 11.42 -32.84 10.57
CA ALA A 51 11.52 -34.12 9.86
C ALA A 51 10.14 -34.69 9.49
N PRO A 52 10.05 -35.56 8.46
CA PRO A 52 8.81 -36.26 8.10
C PRO A 52 8.15 -36.92 9.32
N GLY A 53 6.83 -36.81 9.42
CA GLY A 53 6.05 -37.35 10.55
C GLY A 53 6.06 -36.50 11.82
N ARG A 54 6.75 -35.35 11.85
CA ARG A 54 6.67 -34.38 12.96
C ARG A 54 5.85 -33.14 12.57
N PRO A 55 5.05 -32.58 13.49
CA PRO A 55 4.34 -31.32 13.24
C PRO A 55 5.31 -30.17 12.93
N GLN A 56 5.16 -29.54 11.75
CA GLN A 56 5.94 -28.35 11.39
C GLN A 56 5.47 -27.12 12.17
N THR A 57 6.41 -26.26 12.59
CA THR A 57 6.09 -25.03 13.35
C THR A 57 6.03 -23.78 12.45
N LEU A 58 6.19 -23.96 11.14
CA LEU A 58 6.20 -22.86 10.18
C LEU A 58 4.92 -22.03 10.27
N ARG A 59 5.10 -20.72 10.36
CA ARG A 59 4.05 -19.73 10.24
C ARG A 59 4.50 -18.64 9.28
N CYS A 60 3.55 -18.13 8.51
CA CYS A 60 3.70 -16.86 7.81
C CYS A 60 3.05 -15.76 8.64
N ARG A 61 3.86 -14.86 9.20
CA ARG A 61 3.37 -13.60 9.75
C ARG A 61 3.25 -12.59 8.62
N TRP A 62 2.21 -11.78 8.63
CA TRP A 62 2.04 -10.75 7.62
C TRP A 62 1.52 -9.45 8.21
N GLN A 63 1.89 -8.34 7.60
CA GLN A 63 1.37 -7.01 7.89
C GLN A 63 1.04 -6.28 6.59
N ALA A 64 -0.08 -5.59 6.55
CA ALA A 64 -0.43 -4.75 5.42
C ALA A 64 0.27 -3.38 5.55
N ARG A 65 0.81 -2.94 4.42
CA ARG A 65 1.37 -1.60 4.21
C ARG A 65 0.54 -0.91 3.15
N VAL A 66 0.39 0.40 3.28
CA VAL A 66 -0.14 1.24 2.22
C VAL A 66 0.95 2.20 1.75
N THR A 67 1.15 2.23 0.44
CA THR A 67 1.88 3.29 -0.25
C THR A 67 0.84 4.26 -0.80
N VAL A 68 0.93 5.53 -0.45
CA VAL A 68 0.02 6.58 -0.94
C VAL A 68 0.79 7.54 -1.82
N ASP A 69 0.43 7.62 -3.10
CA ASP A 69 0.95 8.59 -4.04
C ASP A 69 0.03 9.83 -4.07
N ARG A 70 0.53 10.95 -3.56
CA ARG A 70 -0.15 12.26 -3.57
C ARG A 70 0.23 13.04 -4.81
N HIS A 71 -0.78 13.61 -5.48
CA HIS A 71 -0.63 14.60 -6.55
C HIS A 71 -1.44 15.84 -6.18
N ALA A 72 -0.77 16.97 -5.95
CA ALA A 72 -1.40 18.25 -5.70
C ALA A 72 -1.18 19.18 -6.88
N ARG A 73 -2.26 19.65 -7.50
CA ARG A 73 -2.25 20.62 -8.60
C ARG A 73 -2.59 21.99 -8.04
N HIS A 74 -1.74 22.96 -8.33
CA HIS A 74 -1.86 24.36 -7.93
C HIS A 74 -1.53 25.26 -9.14
N ARG A 75 -1.84 26.56 -9.08
CA ARG A 75 -1.55 27.51 -10.16
C ARG A 75 -0.06 27.53 -10.56
N GLY A 76 0.83 27.37 -9.58
CA GLY A 76 2.28 27.37 -9.77
C GLY A 76 2.89 26.05 -10.27
N GLY A 77 2.09 24.98 -10.40
CA GLY A 77 2.57 23.67 -10.86
C GLY A 77 1.98 22.48 -10.12
N VAL A 78 2.66 21.34 -10.21
CA VAL A 78 2.25 20.08 -9.57
C VAL A 78 3.30 19.64 -8.55
N VAL A 79 2.85 19.30 -7.34
CA VAL A 79 3.66 18.69 -6.29
C VAL A 79 3.27 17.24 -6.14
N THR A 80 4.26 16.35 -6.14
CA THR A 80 4.04 14.91 -5.94
C THR A 80 4.82 14.41 -4.73
N ARG A 81 4.24 13.46 -4.00
CA ARG A 81 4.90 12.83 -2.86
C ARG A 81 4.43 11.40 -2.69
N ARG A 82 5.36 10.50 -2.37
CA ARG A 82 5.06 9.14 -1.91
C ARG A 82 5.08 9.09 -0.39
N ILE A 83 4.03 8.52 0.20
CA ILE A 83 3.85 8.42 1.65
C ILE A 83 3.70 6.93 2.00
N GLU A 84 4.56 6.42 2.87
CA GLU A 84 4.49 5.05 3.38
C GLU A 84 3.78 5.05 4.74
N ALA A 85 2.71 4.26 4.88
CA ALA A 85 1.96 4.16 6.13
C ALA A 85 1.58 2.70 6.47
N PRO A 86 1.55 2.34 7.76
CA PRO A 86 1.01 1.05 8.18
C PRO A 86 -0.51 1.04 7.99
N ALA A 87 -1.04 -0.01 7.35
CA ALA A 87 -2.49 -0.10 7.09
C ALA A 87 -3.30 -0.66 8.29
N GLY A 88 -2.63 -0.98 9.41
CA GLY A 88 -3.27 -1.48 10.62
C GLY A 88 -3.95 -2.86 10.47
N LEU A 89 -3.62 -3.61 9.41
CA LEU A 89 -4.04 -5.00 9.21
C LEU A 89 -2.81 -5.90 9.32
N SER A 90 -2.93 -6.99 10.06
CA SER A 90 -1.87 -7.97 10.23
C SER A 90 -2.46 -9.30 10.67
N GLY A 91 -1.73 -10.39 10.43
CA GLY A 91 -2.18 -11.71 10.83
C GLY A 91 -1.07 -12.74 10.79
N THR A 92 -1.46 -14.00 11.01
CA THR A 92 -0.57 -15.15 10.94
C THR A 92 -1.29 -16.32 10.31
N ARG A 93 -0.63 -17.05 9.40
CA ARG A 93 -1.16 -18.26 8.77
C ARG A 93 -0.19 -19.44 8.95
N PRO A 94 -0.67 -20.68 9.12
CA PRO A 94 0.20 -21.86 9.16
C PRO A 94 0.92 -22.09 7.83
N GLY A 95 2.15 -22.60 7.90
CA GLY A 95 2.93 -23.03 6.74
C GLY A 95 3.82 -21.94 6.12
N TRP A 96 4.21 -22.18 4.87
CA TRP A 96 5.12 -21.33 4.11
C TRP A 96 4.44 -20.08 3.59
N CYS A 97 5.10 -18.92 3.71
CA CYS A 97 4.58 -17.66 3.16
C CYS A 97 4.26 -17.73 1.66
N ALA A 98 5.10 -18.41 0.87
CA ALA A 98 4.88 -18.59 -0.56
C ALA A 98 3.52 -19.25 -0.89
N GLY A 99 3.03 -20.15 -0.03
CA GLY A 99 1.72 -20.79 -0.18
C GLY A 99 0.55 -19.97 0.36
N GLN A 100 0.81 -18.89 1.10
CA GLN A 100 -0.22 -18.09 1.77
C GLN A 100 -0.56 -16.79 1.05
N THR A 101 0.23 -16.37 0.05
CA THR A 101 0.07 -15.07 -0.64
C THR A 101 -1.36 -14.80 -1.10
N LYS A 102 -1.98 -15.72 -1.85
CA LYS A 102 -3.35 -15.52 -2.36
C LYS A 102 -4.40 -15.40 -1.25
N ALA A 103 -4.27 -16.20 -0.20
CA ALA A 103 -5.20 -16.17 0.93
C ALA A 103 -5.06 -14.87 1.73
N ILE A 104 -3.83 -14.38 1.93
CA ILE A 104 -3.56 -13.10 2.60
C ILE A 104 -4.11 -11.94 1.76
N GLN A 105 -3.95 -11.98 0.44
CA GLN A 105 -4.52 -10.95 -0.45
C GLN A 105 -6.05 -10.95 -0.40
N ALA A 106 -6.70 -12.12 -0.39
CA ALA A 106 -8.15 -12.20 -0.22
C ALA A 106 -8.62 -11.66 1.14
N GLU A 107 -7.87 -11.93 2.21
CA GLU A 107 -8.14 -11.44 3.56
C GLU A 107 -8.02 -9.90 3.64
N MET A 108 -6.99 -9.34 3.00
CA MET A 108 -6.83 -7.90 2.85
C MET A 108 -7.97 -7.30 2.00
N ALA A 109 -8.29 -7.90 0.85
CA ALA A 109 -9.38 -7.44 -0.02
C ALA A 109 -10.73 -7.43 0.71
N ALA A 110 -11.05 -8.48 1.47
CA ALA A 110 -12.27 -8.56 2.27
C ALA A 110 -12.37 -7.46 3.35
N ALA A 111 -11.24 -6.99 3.87
CA ALA A 111 -11.19 -5.92 4.86
C ALA A 111 -11.30 -4.50 4.25
N THR A 112 -11.25 -4.34 2.92
CA THR A 112 -10.84 -3.06 2.28
C THR A 112 -11.93 -2.13 1.72
N GLY A 113 -13.18 -2.24 2.16
CA GLY A 113 -14.21 -1.26 1.76
C GLY A 113 -14.08 0.10 2.47
N GLU A 114 -14.56 0.14 3.71
CA GLU A 114 -14.71 1.39 4.47
C GLU A 114 -13.43 1.76 5.23
N ARG A 115 -12.79 0.76 5.86
CA ARG A 115 -11.58 0.95 6.66
C ARG A 115 -10.43 1.56 5.86
N MET A 116 -10.35 1.23 4.57
CA MET A 116 -9.30 1.76 3.68
C MET A 116 -9.56 3.19 3.24
N ARG A 117 -10.82 3.56 3.02
CA ARG A 117 -11.20 4.96 2.75
C ARG A 117 -10.90 5.82 3.96
N ALA A 118 -11.32 5.39 5.15
CA ALA A 118 -11.03 6.08 6.40
C ALA A 118 -9.51 6.27 6.62
N HIS A 119 -8.72 5.24 6.31
CA HIS A 119 -7.27 5.33 6.45
C HIS A 119 -6.63 6.28 5.43
N LEU A 120 -7.10 6.33 4.17
CA LEU A 120 -6.61 7.33 3.21
C LEU A 120 -6.94 8.77 3.65
N VAL A 121 -8.14 8.99 4.21
CA VAL A 121 -8.52 10.28 4.79
C VAL A 121 -7.58 10.66 5.94
N GLU A 122 -7.25 9.70 6.80
CA GLU A 122 -6.34 9.91 7.93
C GLU A 122 -4.90 10.23 7.47
N VAL A 123 -4.41 9.56 6.41
CA VAL A 123 -3.12 9.88 5.78
C VAL A 123 -3.14 11.29 5.20
N ALA A 124 -4.19 11.67 4.45
CA ALA A 124 -4.33 13.02 3.89
C ALA A 124 -4.37 14.10 4.99
N ALA A 125 -5.11 13.85 6.07
CA ALA A 125 -5.19 14.77 7.21
C ALA A 125 -3.83 15.01 7.86
N ARG A 126 -3.03 13.96 8.08
CA ARG A 126 -1.66 14.08 8.61
C ARG A 126 -0.70 14.79 7.66
N ASP A 127 -0.90 14.59 6.36
CA ASP A 127 -0.02 15.13 5.32
C ASP A 127 -0.26 16.62 5.03
N ARG A 128 -1.45 17.14 5.35
CA ARG A 128 -1.88 18.51 5.03
C ARG A 128 -0.86 19.60 5.36
N ALA A 129 -0.23 19.55 6.54
CA ALA A 129 0.76 20.55 6.95
C ALA A 129 2.02 20.51 6.09
N ALA A 130 2.50 19.31 5.73
CA ALA A 130 3.64 19.14 4.84
C ALA A 130 3.31 19.64 3.43
N LEU A 131 2.11 19.32 2.91
CA LEU A 131 1.67 19.83 1.61
C LEU A 131 1.63 21.37 1.57
N ILE A 132 1.10 22.03 2.61
CA ILE A 132 1.07 23.50 2.68
C ILE A 132 2.49 24.08 2.65
N ALA A 133 3.43 23.47 3.38
CA ALA A 133 4.83 23.91 3.38
C ALA A 133 5.49 23.74 1.99
N GLU A 134 5.26 22.60 1.33
CA GLU A 134 5.78 22.34 -0.02
C GLU A 134 5.21 23.32 -1.06
N LEU A 135 3.91 23.66 -0.96
CA LEU A 135 3.30 24.66 -1.83
C LEU A 135 3.87 26.08 -1.60
N GLY A 136 4.16 26.44 -0.35
CA GLY A 136 4.81 27.71 -0.02
C GLY A 136 6.21 27.84 -0.61
N GLN A 137 6.98 26.75 -0.64
CA GLN A 137 8.31 26.72 -1.26
C GLN A 137 8.31 26.91 -2.78
N MET A 138 7.18 26.65 -3.46
CA MET A 138 7.05 26.91 -4.89
C MET A 138 6.73 28.39 -5.22
N GLN A 139 6.30 29.16 -4.23
CA GLN A 139 5.83 30.53 -4.40
C GLN A 139 6.86 31.59 -3.98
N GLY A 140 7.90 31.19 -3.24
CA GLY A 140 9.05 32.03 -2.91
C GLY A 140 10.17 31.88 -3.93
#